data_AF-A0A2S5IWQ3-F1
#
_entry.id   AF-A0A2S5IWQ3-F1
#
_cell.length_a   1.000
_cell.length_b   1.000
_cell.length_c   1.000
_cell.angle_alpha   90.00
_cell.angle_beta   90.00
_cell.angle_gamma   90.00
#
_symmetry.space_group_name_H-M   'P 1'
#
loop_
_entity.id
_entity.type
_entity.pdbx_description
1 polymer ?
#
loop_
_entity_poly.entity_id
_entity_poly.type
_entity_poly.pdbx_seq_one_letter_code
_entity_poly.pdbx_strand_id
1 'polypeptide(L)'
;MADVKSLVRALAPHEIEQIHRIGPTGPLTPKLLHAIDRAAGGPGEGRGYYIYGRPAEPDRPRPFVLRDDVCAELFGGRQVG
;
A
#
# COMPACT_ATOMS: atom_id res chain seq x y z
N MET A 1 -8.83 2.04 14.55
CA MET A 1 -8.56 1.35 13.28
C MET A 1 -8.19 2.40 12.25
N ALA A 2 -7.23 2.12 11.37
CA ALA A 2 -6.89 3.04 10.30
C ALA A 2 -8.05 3.07 9.27
N ASP A 3 -8.41 4.25 8.78
CA ASP A 3 -9.56 4.41 7.88
C ASP A 3 -9.16 4.12 6.43
N VAL A 4 -9.15 2.83 6.08
CA VAL A 4 -8.66 2.33 4.78
C VAL A 4 -9.46 2.91 3.62
N LYS A 5 -10.78 3.08 3.78
CA LYS A 5 -11.64 3.63 2.73
C LYS A 5 -11.30 5.08 2.43
N SER A 6 -11.09 5.90 3.46
CA SER A 6 -10.68 7.29 3.28
C SER A 6 -9.29 7.38 2.66
N LEU A 7 -8.34 6.53 3.08
CA LEU A 7 -7.02 6.44 2.44
C LEU A 7 -7.15 6.17 0.93
N VAL A 8 -7.85 5.11 0.54
CA VAL A 8 -7.97 4.70 -0.87
C VAL A 8 -8.63 5.80 -1.71
N ARG A 9 -9.62 6.50 -1.15
CA ARG A 9 -10.27 7.65 -1.80
C ARG A 9 -9.36 8.88 -1.94
N ALA A 10 -8.37 9.03 -1.06
CA ALA A 10 -7.42 10.15 -1.06
C ALA A 10 -6.17 9.89 -1.92
N LEU A 11 -5.93 8.65 -2.36
CA LEU A 11 -4.88 8.33 -3.32
C LEU A 11 -5.22 8.87 -4.71
N ALA A 12 -4.22 9.37 -5.42
CA ALA A 12 -4.42 9.81 -6.79
C ALA A 12 -4.59 8.61 -7.74
N PRO A 13 -5.31 8.75 -8.87
CA PRO A 13 -5.56 7.64 -9.79
C PRO A 13 -4.27 6.96 -10.29
N HIS A 14 -3.25 7.75 -10.63
CA HIS A 14 -1.96 7.23 -11.10
C HIS A 14 -1.17 6.48 -10.01
N GLU A 15 -1.45 6.72 -8.74
CA GLU A 15 -0.84 6.03 -7.59
C GLU A 15 -1.52 4.69 -7.38
N ILE A 16 -2.85 4.66 -7.49
CA ILE A 16 -3.66 3.43 -7.51
C ILE A 16 -3.22 2.54 -8.67
N GLU A 17 -3.02 3.09 -9.87
CA GLU A 17 -2.50 2.31 -11.01
C GLU A 17 -1.11 1.73 -10.76
N GLN A 18 -0.21 2.50 -10.14
CA GLN A 18 1.12 2.00 -9.77
C GLN A 18 1.05 0.89 -8.72
N ILE A 19 0.16 1.01 -7.75
CA ILE A 19 -0.10 -0.02 -6.74
C ILE A 19 -0.65 -1.28 -7.40
N HIS A 20 -1.61 -1.17 -8.32
CA HIS A 20 -2.11 -2.31 -9.08
C HIS A 20 -1.02 -2.99 -9.92
N ARG A 21 -0.10 -2.20 -10.50
CA ARG A 21 1.02 -2.73 -11.31
C ARG A 21 2.00 -3.56 -10.50
N ILE A 22 2.31 -3.17 -9.26
CA ILE A 22 3.20 -3.96 -8.38
C ILE A 22 2.50 -5.15 -7.73
N GLY A 23 1.16 -5.13 -7.68
CA GLY A 23 0.33 -6.19 -7.11
C GLY A 23 0.18 -6.14 -5.58
N PRO A 24 -0.69 -6.99 -5.00
CA PRO A 24 -1.05 -6.94 -3.58
C PRO A 24 0.11 -7.30 -2.63
N THR A 25 1.12 -8.01 -3.10
CA THR A 25 2.34 -8.32 -2.34
C THR A 25 3.56 -7.57 -2.86
N GLY A 26 3.35 -6.57 -3.73
CA GLY A 26 4.39 -5.81 -4.38
C GLY A 26 5.14 -4.90 -3.40
N PRO A 27 6.48 -4.75 -3.56
CA PRO A 27 7.25 -3.83 -2.72
C PRO A 27 6.87 -2.37 -3.02
N LEU A 28 6.60 -1.62 -1.96
CA LEU A 28 6.32 -0.18 -2.05
C LEU A 28 7.61 0.59 -2.27
N THR A 29 7.60 1.40 -3.33
CA THR A 29 8.69 2.36 -3.59
C THR A 29 8.59 3.56 -2.63
N PRO A 30 9.68 4.33 -2.45
CA PRO A 30 9.63 5.56 -1.64
C PRO A 30 8.54 6.54 -2.09
N LYS A 31 8.28 6.61 -3.40
CA LYS A 31 7.21 7.43 -3.98
C LYS A 31 5.82 6.97 -3.52
N LEU A 32 5.58 5.66 -3.48
CA LEU A 32 4.31 5.11 -3.00
C LEU A 32 4.15 5.27 -1.49
N LEU A 33 5.21 5.12 -0.71
CA LEU A 33 5.18 5.40 0.73
C LEU A 33 4.80 6.86 1.00
N HIS A 34 5.41 7.80 0.27
CA HIS A 34 5.05 9.20 0.38
C HIS A 34 3.60 9.48 -0.03
N ALA A 35 3.11 8.79 -1.06
CA ALA A 35 1.72 8.92 -1.49
C ALA A 35 0.73 8.43 -0.43
N ILE A 36 1.02 7.29 0.21
CA ILE A 36 0.22 6.74 1.29
C ILE A 36 0.25 7.67 2.51
N ASP A 37 1.43 8.17 2.90
CA ASP A 37 1.57 9.13 3.99
C ASP A 37 0.73 10.39 3.73
N ARG A 38 0.83 10.98 2.55
CA ARG A 38 0.05 12.18 2.18
C ARG A 38 -1.46 11.90 2.13
N ALA A 39 -1.88 10.75 1.63
CA ALA A 39 -3.29 10.35 1.63
C ALA A 39 -3.83 10.09 3.06
N ALA A 40 -2.96 9.68 4.00
CA ALA A 40 -3.31 9.45 5.39
C ALA A 40 -3.38 10.72 6.25
N GLY A 41 -2.88 11.86 5.76
CA GLY A 41 -2.92 13.13 6.49
C GLY A 41 -1.58 13.87 6.57
N GLY A 42 -0.47 13.28 6.09
CA GLY A 42 0.83 13.94 6.07
C GLY A 42 2.01 13.00 6.27
N PRO A 43 3.25 13.54 6.27
CA PRO A 43 4.47 12.74 6.38
C PRO A 43 4.45 11.82 7.62
N GLY A 44 4.59 10.50 7.41
CA GLY A 44 4.58 9.50 8.47
C GLY A 44 3.21 9.01 8.95
N GLU A 45 2.10 9.66 8.58
CA GLU A 45 0.75 9.23 8.95
C GLU A 45 0.34 7.90 8.27
N GLY A 46 1.06 7.53 7.21
CA GLY A 46 0.82 6.31 6.44
C GLY A 46 1.30 5.02 7.10
N ARG A 47 2.07 5.10 8.20
CA ARG A 47 2.71 3.93 8.87
C ARG A 47 1.74 2.85 9.32
N GLY A 48 0.45 3.19 9.48
CA GLY A 48 -0.60 2.23 9.78
C GLY A 48 -1.05 1.38 8.58
N TYR A 49 -0.69 1.73 7.34
CA TYR A 49 -1.25 1.14 6.12
C TYR A 49 -0.28 0.23 5.35
N TYR A 50 0.97 0.15 5.80
CA TYR A 50 1.99 -0.75 5.27
C TYR A 50 2.75 -1.44 6.40
N ILE A 51 3.30 -2.61 6.10
CA ILE A 51 4.07 -3.45 7.02
C ILE A 51 5.38 -3.86 6.37
N TYR A 52 6.32 -4.38 7.16
CA TYR A 52 7.46 -5.07 6.60
C TYR A 52 7.02 -6.39 5.96
N GLY A 53 7.30 -6.53 4.67
CA GLY A 53 7.13 -7.78 3.93
C GLY A 53 8.19 -8.81 4.30
N ARG A 54 8.05 -10.02 3.77
CA ARG A 54 9.13 -11.00 3.83
C ARG A 54 10.29 -10.55 2.95
N PRO A 55 11.54 -10.67 3.42
CA PRO A 55 12.68 -10.43 2.57
C PRO A 55 12.71 -11.49 1.48
N ALA A 56 13.07 -11.11 0.26
CA ALA A 56 13.25 -12.06 -0.85
C ALA A 56 14.45 -12.99 -0.60
N GLU A 57 15.46 -12.48 0.11
CA GLU A 57 16.71 -13.15 0.43
C GLU A 57 17.13 -12.75 1.85
N PRO A 58 17.79 -13.62 2.63
CA PRO A 58 18.13 -13.36 4.04
C PRO A 58 19.01 -12.13 4.26
N ASP A 59 19.83 -11.76 3.27
CA ASP A 59 20.74 -10.60 3.33
C ASP A 59 20.09 -9.28 2.85
N ARG A 60 18.90 -9.35 2.22
CA ARG A 60 18.23 -8.15 1.70
C ARG A 60 17.40 -7.43 2.77
N PRO A 61 17.35 -6.09 2.71
CA PRO A 61 16.43 -5.33 3.54
C PRO A 61 14.98 -5.72 3.24
N ARG A 62 14.17 -5.84 4.30
CA ARG A 62 12.74 -6.14 4.16
C ARG A 62 12.03 -4.98 3.45
N PRO A 63 11.34 -5.24 2.32
CA PRO A 63 10.57 -4.18 1.67
C PRO A 63 9.34 -3.85 2.51
N PHE A 64 8.80 -2.64 2.33
CA PHE A 64 7.44 -2.36 2.79
C PHE A 64 6.44 -2.91 1.79
N VAL A 65 5.36 -3.50 2.29
CA VAL A 65 4.21 -3.98 1.51
C VAL A 65 2.93 -3.45 2.14
N LEU A 66 1.86 -3.37 1.38
CA LEU A 66 0.56 -2.97 1.90
C LEU A 66 0.09 -3.94 2.98
N ARG A 67 -0.63 -3.40 3.98
CA ARG A 67 -1.34 -4.22 4.96
C ARG A 67 -2.51 -4.93 4.28
N ASP A 68 -2.86 -6.11 4.78
CA ASP A 68 -3.85 -7.00 4.17
C ASP A 68 -5.21 -6.35 3.91
N ASP A 69 -5.73 -5.56 4.87
CA ASP A 69 -6.99 -4.84 4.72
C ASP A 69 -6.94 -3.72 3.66
N VAL A 70 -5.79 -3.06 3.50
CA VAL A 70 -5.54 -2.09 2.42
C VAL A 70 -5.49 -2.80 1.07
N CYS A 71 -4.90 -4.00 1.02
CA CYS A 71 -4.98 -4.84 -0.17
C CYS A 71 -6.40 -5.29 -0.47
N ALA A 72 -7.18 -5.68 0.53
CA ALA A 72 -8.57 -6.08 0.35
C ALA A 72 -9.40 -4.93 -0.23
N GLU A 73 -9.22 -3.70 0.24
CA GLU A 73 -9.94 -2.53 -0.30
C GLU A 73 -9.50 -2.18 -1.73
N LEU A 74 -8.20 -2.25 -2.04
CA LEU A 74 -7.68 -1.89 -3.38
C LEU A 74 -7.92 -2.97 -4.43
N PHE A 75 -7.80 -4.25 -4.07
CA PHE A 75 -7.82 -5.38 -5.01
C PHE A 75 -9.10 -6.23 -4.91
N GLY A 76 -9.88 -6.10 -3.83
CA GLY A 76 -11.10 -6.89 -3.60
C GLY A 76 -12.28 -6.56 -4.52
N GLY A 77 -12.12 -5.60 -5.43
CA GLY A 77 -13.16 -5.16 -6.36
C GLY A 77 -13.51 -6.13 -7.50
N ARG A 78 -12.82 -7.27 -7.68
CA ARG A 78 -13.27 -8.33 -8.61
C ARG A 78 -12.60 -9.69 -8.35
N GLN A 79 -13.24 -10.50 -7.51
CA GLN A 79 -13.10 -11.96 -7.52
C GLN A 79 -14.50 -12.56 -7.70
N VAL A 80 -15.04 -12.42 -8.92
CA VAL A 80 -16.08 -13.30 -9.43
C VAL A 80 -15.48 -13.99 -10.65
N GLY A 81 -15.36 -15.31 -10.56
CA GLY A 81 -14.72 -16.19 -11.54
C GLY A 81 -14.26 -17.47 -10.88
#